data_AF-A0A9D9Z6Y9-F1
#
_entry.id   AF-A0A9D9Z6Y9-F1
#
_cell.length_a   1.000
_cell.length_b   1.000
_cell.length_c   1.000
_cell.angle_alpha   90.00
_cell.angle_beta   90.00
_cell.angle_gamma   90.00
#
_symmetry.space_group_name_H-M   'P 1'
#
loop_
_entity.id
_entity.type
_entity.pdbx_description
1 polymer ?
#
loop_
_entity_poly.entity_id
_entity_poly.type
_entity_poly.pdbx_seq_one_letter_code
_entity_poly.pdbx_strand_id
1 'polypeptide(L)'
;DLVERFVRASRERSVKILYLRPSDLHSGSRLNRFGDECAMISKRLSSLGISTGWPDTMGRWGTSPFAALALGLVLVALAVRLTARFLSMERGDIGLKEAVASLALSMAIAFLSLKVPVIARVSGALVASLAATEASLAALEDFRRPLRGVICGVAVAVLSGLSIASFFGTPWYMLRMGAFSGVKIALLLPPLILLLHDLKRRVHPESLIQVLSRPPVWGELALVGVLAAAAGVMALRSGNVSFVPGWEIRFREFLEQLLIARPRTKEIFAGYPALVLWFVVRRKDIWREYREVFRLGATLAFSSVVNSFCHFHTHLLFILLRVFNGLLTGLIVGSIMAAVLVFLVIPAWRRWQGVVAG
;
A
#
# COMPACT_ATOMS: atom_id res chain seq x y z
N ASP A 1 -6.23 -24.53 3.97
CA ASP A 1 -7.18 -25.30 4.80
C ASP A 1 -8.52 -24.57 4.95
N LEU A 2 -9.67 -25.27 5.01
CA LEU A 2 -11.01 -24.66 5.06
C LEU A 2 -11.28 -24.01 6.43
N VAL A 3 -10.87 -24.68 7.51
CA VAL A 3 -10.99 -24.18 8.90
C VAL A 3 -10.29 -22.84 9.06
N GLU A 4 -9.04 -22.72 8.59
CA GLU A 4 -8.30 -21.47 8.68
C GLU A 4 -8.95 -20.33 7.89
N ARG A 5 -9.56 -20.63 6.73
CA ARG A 5 -10.26 -19.61 5.94
C ARG A 5 -11.43 -19.00 6.73
N PHE A 6 -12.21 -19.82 7.42
CA PHE A 6 -13.35 -19.37 8.24
C PHE A 6 -12.89 -18.63 9.49
N VAL A 7 -11.86 -19.13 10.18
CA VAL A 7 -11.27 -18.46 11.35
C VAL A 7 -10.71 -17.08 10.97
N ARG A 8 -10.00 -16.97 9.83
CA ARG A 8 -9.50 -15.68 9.32
C ARG A 8 -10.63 -14.73 8.93
N ALA A 9 -11.75 -15.24 8.40
CA ALA A 9 -12.91 -14.40 8.06
C ALA A 9 -13.46 -13.67 9.30
N SER A 10 -13.60 -14.36 10.43
CA SER A 10 -14.05 -13.73 11.68
C SER A 10 -12.95 -12.88 12.33
N ARG A 11 -11.72 -13.39 12.46
CA ARG A 11 -10.61 -12.71 13.14
C ARG A 11 -10.16 -11.44 12.43
N GLU A 12 -9.97 -11.49 11.11
CA GLU A 12 -9.32 -10.42 10.36
C GLU A 12 -10.31 -9.49 9.65
N ARG A 13 -11.46 -10.03 9.23
CA ARG A 13 -12.45 -9.28 8.45
C ARG A 13 -13.72 -8.97 9.23
N SER A 14 -13.73 -9.29 10.53
CA SER A 14 -14.85 -9.08 11.45
C SER A 14 -16.18 -9.62 10.89
N VAL A 15 -16.11 -10.73 10.14
CA VAL A 15 -17.31 -11.38 9.58
C VAL A 15 -18.09 -12.04 10.72
N LYS A 16 -19.32 -11.58 10.91
CA LYS A 16 -20.22 -12.06 11.98
C LYS A 16 -21.00 -13.33 11.60
N ILE A 17 -21.22 -13.57 10.31
CA ILE A 17 -21.99 -14.72 9.82
C ILE A 17 -21.07 -15.59 8.97
N LEU A 18 -20.78 -16.79 9.45
CA LEU A 18 -20.05 -17.80 8.71
C LEU A 18 -21.06 -18.78 8.11
N TYR A 19 -21.15 -18.77 6.79
CA TYR A 19 -21.99 -19.71 6.06
C TYR A 19 -21.13 -20.87 5.56
N LEU A 20 -21.34 -22.05 6.15
CA LEU A 20 -20.63 -23.26 5.79
C LEU A 20 -21.49 -24.14 4.88
N ARG A 21 -20.88 -24.61 3.78
CA ARG A 21 -21.47 -25.63 2.92
C ARG A 21 -20.64 -26.91 3.04
N PRO A 22 -21.28 -28.08 3.20
CA PRO A 22 -20.57 -29.34 3.15
C PRO A 22 -19.90 -29.52 1.79
N SER A 23 -18.71 -30.10 1.76
CA SER A 23 -17.96 -30.32 0.53
C SER A 23 -18.51 -31.52 -0.26
N ASP A 24 -18.76 -31.33 -1.56
CA ASP A 24 -19.38 -32.35 -2.43
C ASP A 24 -18.44 -33.52 -2.79
N LEU A 25 -17.13 -33.37 -2.56
CA LEU A 25 -16.07 -34.24 -3.08
C LEU A 25 -15.88 -35.59 -2.36
N HIS A 26 -16.65 -35.89 -1.32
CA HIS A 26 -16.42 -37.10 -0.52
C HIS A 26 -17.67 -38.00 -0.43
N SER A 27 -17.52 -39.26 -0.86
CA SER A 27 -18.45 -40.37 -0.64
C SER A 27 -18.25 -40.93 0.79
N GLY A 28 -19.28 -40.86 1.65
CA GLY A 28 -19.22 -41.32 3.05
C GLY A 28 -20.13 -40.55 4.01
N SER A 29 -19.89 -40.64 5.33
CA SER A 29 -20.65 -39.98 6.41
C SER A 29 -20.46 -38.45 6.41
N ARG A 30 -21.03 -37.77 5.41
CA ARG A 30 -20.90 -36.32 5.19
C ARG A 30 -21.32 -35.49 6.40
N LEU A 31 -22.38 -35.91 7.11
CA LEU A 31 -22.90 -35.20 8.28
C LEU A 31 -21.90 -35.20 9.44
N ASN A 32 -21.30 -36.35 9.76
CA ASN A 32 -20.34 -36.45 10.87
C ASN A 32 -19.09 -35.60 10.58
N ARG A 33 -18.54 -35.67 9.37
CA ARG A 33 -17.38 -34.83 8.99
C ARG A 33 -17.73 -33.34 9.01
N PHE A 34 -18.91 -32.97 8.53
CA PHE A 34 -19.35 -31.58 8.59
C PHE A 34 -19.52 -31.10 10.05
N GLY A 35 -20.00 -31.99 10.93
CA GLY A 35 -20.02 -31.76 12.38
C GLY A 35 -18.63 -31.55 12.96
N ASP A 36 -17.66 -32.41 12.61
CA ASP A 36 -16.27 -32.30 13.03
C ASP A 36 -15.62 -30.99 12.53
N GLU A 37 -15.86 -30.61 11.27
CA GLU A 37 -15.40 -29.34 10.71
C GLU A 37 -15.98 -28.14 11.46
N CYS A 38 -17.30 -28.14 11.73
CA CYS A 38 -17.95 -27.11 12.53
C CYS A 38 -17.37 -27.05 13.95
N ALA A 39 -17.13 -28.20 14.59
CA ALA A 39 -16.55 -28.29 15.92
C ALA A 39 -15.11 -27.76 15.95
N MET A 40 -14.29 -28.09 14.95
CA MET A 40 -12.92 -27.57 14.81
C MET A 40 -12.91 -26.05 14.65
N ILE A 41 -13.81 -25.51 13.81
CA ILE A 41 -13.95 -24.06 13.60
C ILE A 41 -14.40 -23.38 14.89
N SER A 42 -15.45 -23.90 15.54
CA SER A 42 -15.96 -23.34 16.81
C SER A 42 -14.88 -23.36 17.90
N LYS A 43 -14.20 -24.50 18.11
CA LYS A 43 -13.12 -24.63 19.10
C LYS A 43 -11.99 -23.64 18.83
N ARG A 44 -11.62 -23.44 17.57
CA ARG A 44 -10.57 -22.49 17.19
C ARG A 44 -11.01 -21.04 17.41
N LEU A 45 -12.26 -20.68 17.09
CA LEU A 45 -12.81 -19.36 17.38
C LEU A 45 -12.85 -19.08 18.89
N SER A 46 -13.32 -20.04 19.69
CA SER A 46 -13.35 -19.92 21.15
C SER A 46 -11.95 -19.77 21.75
N SER A 47 -10.95 -20.48 21.22
CA SER A 47 -9.54 -20.33 21.65
C SER A 47 -8.96 -18.93 21.36
N LEU A 48 -9.57 -18.18 20.43
CA LEU A 48 -9.20 -16.81 20.10
C LEU A 48 -10.07 -15.77 20.84
N GLY A 49 -10.91 -16.21 21.79
CA GLY A 49 -11.81 -15.33 22.54
C GLY A 49 -13.04 -14.86 21.74
N ILE A 50 -13.34 -15.47 20.60
CA ILE A 50 -14.53 -15.16 19.79
C ILE A 50 -15.66 -16.08 20.23
N SER A 51 -16.72 -15.49 20.79
CA SER A 51 -17.94 -16.22 21.16
C SER A 51 -18.71 -16.66 19.91
N THR A 52 -19.19 -17.90 19.92
CA THR A 52 -20.10 -18.44 18.90
C THR A 52 -21.53 -18.31 19.40
N GLY A 53 -22.42 -17.74 18.59
CA GLY A 53 -23.80 -17.44 18.96
C GLY A 53 -24.53 -16.70 17.85
N TRP A 54 -25.78 -16.30 18.12
CA TRP A 54 -26.51 -15.43 17.19
C TRP A 54 -25.84 -14.05 17.13
N PRO A 55 -25.58 -13.51 15.93
CA PRO A 55 -24.87 -12.25 15.77
C PRO A 55 -25.75 -11.04 16.11
N ASP A 56 -25.22 -10.14 16.92
CA ASP A 56 -25.85 -8.84 17.14
C ASP A 56 -25.60 -7.87 15.98
N THR A 57 -26.60 -7.05 15.68
CA THR A 57 -26.45 -5.95 14.72
C THR A 57 -25.49 -4.90 15.25
N MET A 58 -24.61 -4.38 14.39
CA MET A 58 -23.74 -3.27 14.76
C MET A 58 -24.58 -2.01 14.95
N GLY A 59 -24.37 -1.28 16.05
CA GLY A 59 -25.02 0.01 16.28
C GLY A 59 -24.76 0.98 15.14
N ARG A 60 -25.69 1.91 14.89
CA ARG A 60 -25.53 2.93 13.84
C ARG A 60 -24.85 4.15 14.43
N TRP A 61 -23.63 4.46 14.00
CA TRP A 61 -22.96 5.73 14.25
C TRP A 61 -22.57 6.41 12.94
N GLY A 62 -22.68 7.74 12.93
CA GLY A 62 -22.27 8.57 11.81
C GLY A 62 -20.79 8.96 11.89
N THR A 63 -20.30 9.61 10.84
CA THR A 63 -18.96 10.21 10.82
C THR A 63 -18.93 11.45 11.70
N SER A 64 -17.91 11.59 12.56
CA SER A 64 -17.75 12.76 13.41
C SER A 64 -17.28 13.99 12.61
N PRO A 65 -17.69 15.21 12.97
CA PRO A 65 -17.19 16.44 12.34
C PRO A 65 -15.66 16.58 12.44
N PHE A 66 -15.08 16.11 13.54
CA PHE A 66 -13.62 16.10 13.72
C PHE A 66 -12.91 15.17 12.73
N ALA A 67 -13.49 14.02 12.41
CA ALA A 67 -12.93 13.13 11.39
C ALA A 67 -13.01 13.76 9.99
N ALA A 68 -14.09 14.49 9.69
CA ALA A 68 -14.20 15.26 8.46
C ALA A 68 -13.16 16.38 8.37
N LEU A 69 -12.95 17.11 9.47
CA LEU A 69 -11.94 18.15 9.54
C LEU A 69 -10.53 17.59 9.38
N ALA A 70 -10.21 16.46 10.04
CA ALA A 70 -8.93 15.79 9.90
C ALA A 70 -8.67 15.34 8.45
N LEU A 71 -9.68 14.80 7.77
CA LEU A 71 -9.58 14.43 6.36
C LEU A 71 -9.31 15.67 5.49
N GLY A 72 -10.05 16.76 5.71
CA GLY A 72 -9.88 18.03 5.00
C GLY A 72 -8.49 18.64 5.21
N LEU A 73 -8.03 18.71 6.46
CA LEU A 73 -6.70 19.23 6.82
C LEU A 73 -5.58 18.43 6.15
N VAL A 74 -5.65 17.09 6.21
CA VAL A 74 -4.66 16.23 5.57
C VAL A 74 -4.67 16.42 4.05
N LEU A 75 -5.86 16.52 3.42
CA LEU A 75 -5.97 16.74 1.99
C LEU A 75 -5.31 18.05 1.55
N VAL A 76 -5.63 19.15 2.22
CA VAL A 76 -5.07 20.46 1.91
C VAL A 76 -3.57 20.50 2.20
N ALA A 77 -3.12 19.97 3.33
CA ALA A 77 -1.70 19.92 3.67
C ALA A 77 -0.88 19.12 2.66
N LEU A 78 -1.39 17.96 2.20
CA LEU A 78 -0.73 17.16 1.16
C LEU A 78 -0.74 17.86 -0.19
N ALA A 79 -1.85 18.50 -0.57
CA ALA A 79 -1.95 19.24 -1.81
C ALA A 79 -0.96 20.41 -1.85
N VAL A 80 -0.93 21.24 -0.80
CA VAL A 80 0.02 22.37 -0.66
C VAL A 80 1.46 21.89 -0.66
N ARG A 81 1.75 20.78 0.04
CA ARG A 81 3.10 20.22 0.09
C ARG A 81 3.56 19.71 -1.27
N LEU A 82 2.72 18.95 -1.98
CA LEU A 82 3.03 18.48 -3.33
C LEU A 82 3.21 19.65 -4.30
N THR A 83 2.29 20.62 -4.30
CA THR A 83 2.40 21.78 -5.21
C THR A 83 3.67 22.58 -4.95
N ALA A 84 4.04 22.82 -3.68
CA ALA A 84 5.31 23.47 -3.33
C ALA A 84 6.51 22.69 -3.87
N ARG A 85 6.51 21.36 -3.76
CA ARG A 85 7.56 20.49 -4.34
C ARG A 85 7.63 20.59 -5.86
N PHE A 86 6.47 20.63 -6.53
CA PHE A 86 6.35 20.74 -7.98
C PHE A 86 6.76 22.12 -8.50
N LEU A 87 6.48 23.19 -7.78
CA LEU A 87 6.82 24.56 -8.17
C LEU A 87 8.23 24.96 -7.75
N SER A 88 8.97 24.09 -7.05
CA SER A 88 10.30 24.37 -6.50
C SER A 88 10.34 25.65 -5.67
N MET A 89 9.23 25.99 -5.02
CA MET A 89 9.19 27.11 -4.09
C MET A 89 10.03 26.73 -2.87
N GLU A 90 11.06 27.51 -2.57
CA GLU A 90 11.76 27.39 -1.30
C GLU A 90 10.75 27.57 -0.17
N ARG A 91 10.93 26.79 0.92
CA ARG A 91 10.10 26.90 2.11
C ARG A 91 10.29 28.28 2.73
N GLY A 92 9.52 29.26 2.27
CA GLY A 92 9.20 30.43 3.07
C GLY A 92 8.32 30.01 4.25
N ASP A 93 8.34 30.80 5.31
CA ASP A 93 7.37 30.65 6.39
C ASP A 93 5.96 30.81 5.81
N ILE A 94 5.06 29.90 6.20
CA ILE A 94 3.65 29.96 5.80
C ILE A 94 3.09 31.26 6.40
N GLY A 95 2.81 32.24 5.53
CA GLY A 95 2.21 33.49 5.97
C GLY A 95 0.87 33.22 6.65
N LEU A 96 0.50 34.03 7.65
CA LEU A 96 -0.77 33.89 8.36
C LEU A 96 -1.98 33.80 7.41
N LYS A 97 -1.94 34.54 6.29
CA LYS A 97 -2.98 34.51 5.24
C LYS A 97 -3.11 33.13 4.57
N GLU A 98 -1.98 32.48 4.26
CA GLU A 98 -1.96 31.14 3.66
C GLU A 98 -2.44 30.08 4.65
N ALA A 99 -2.01 30.18 5.91
CA ALA A 99 -2.48 29.30 6.98
C ALA A 99 -4.00 29.42 7.17
N VAL A 100 -4.54 30.64 7.26
CA VAL A 100 -5.99 30.88 7.38
C VAL A 100 -6.74 30.39 6.14
N ALA A 101 -6.23 30.63 4.93
CA ALA A 101 -6.84 30.13 3.70
C ALA A 101 -6.85 28.58 3.65
N SER A 102 -5.77 27.93 4.08
CA SER A 102 -5.68 26.47 4.13
C SER A 102 -6.66 25.87 5.14
N LEU A 103 -6.87 26.53 6.28
CA LEU A 103 -7.83 26.12 7.30
C LEU A 103 -9.27 26.30 6.80
N ALA A 104 -9.58 27.45 6.20
CA ALA A 104 -10.90 27.72 5.62
C ALA A 104 -11.26 26.70 4.52
N LEU A 105 -10.32 26.39 3.63
CA LEU A 105 -10.50 25.37 2.60
C LEU A 105 -10.71 23.98 3.21
N SER A 106 -9.96 23.64 4.26
CA SER A 106 -10.11 22.37 4.98
C SER A 106 -11.49 22.23 5.62
N MET A 107 -12.00 23.31 6.23
CA MET A 107 -13.35 23.35 6.79
C MET A 107 -14.44 23.22 5.72
N ALA A 108 -14.27 23.90 4.57
CA ALA A 108 -15.19 23.78 3.45
C ALA A 108 -15.24 22.33 2.93
N ILE A 109 -14.08 21.70 2.70
CA ILE A 109 -14.00 20.30 2.27
C ILE A 109 -14.64 19.37 3.32
N ALA A 110 -14.40 19.60 4.60
CA ALA A 110 -14.99 18.82 5.69
C ALA A 110 -16.53 18.92 5.68
N PHE A 111 -17.07 20.14 5.57
CA PHE A 111 -18.51 20.37 5.50
C PHE A 111 -19.14 19.71 4.27
N LEU A 112 -18.55 19.90 3.09
CA LEU A 112 -19.03 19.27 1.85
C LEU A 112 -18.94 17.74 1.92
N SER A 113 -17.89 17.19 2.53
CA SER A 113 -17.72 15.73 2.68
C SER A 113 -18.78 15.11 3.60
N LEU A 114 -19.25 15.83 4.62
CA LEU A 114 -20.34 15.36 5.49
C LEU A 114 -21.70 15.40 4.79
N LYS A 115 -21.93 16.36 3.90
CA LYS A 115 -23.22 16.56 3.21
C LYS A 115 -23.35 15.76 1.92
N VAL A 116 -22.24 15.54 1.21
CA VAL A 116 -22.24 14.96 -0.14
C VAL A 116 -21.35 13.70 -0.19
N PRO A 117 -21.96 12.49 -0.27
CA PRO A 117 -21.21 11.22 -0.26
C PRO A 117 -20.22 11.05 -1.44
N VAL A 118 -20.46 11.71 -2.56
CA VAL A 118 -19.52 11.72 -3.70
C VAL A 118 -18.24 12.46 -3.34
N ILE A 119 -18.37 13.64 -2.71
CA ILE A 119 -17.22 14.47 -2.31
C ILE A 119 -16.39 13.74 -1.28
N ALA A 120 -17.01 13.13 -0.26
CA ALA A 120 -16.32 12.28 0.70
C ALA A 120 -15.43 11.22 0.01
N ARG A 121 -16.00 10.48 -0.94
CA ARG A 121 -15.29 9.41 -1.68
C ARG A 121 -14.13 9.96 -2.50
N VAL A 122 -14.33 11.09 -3.17
CA VAL A 122 -13.27 11.75 -3.96
C VAL A 122 -12.17 12.28 -3.04
N SER A 123 -12.51 12.98 -1.96
CA SER A 123 -11.55 13.48 -0.98
C SER A 123 -10.74 12.35 -0.35
N GLY A 124 -11.38 11.23 0.03
CA GLY A 124 -10.68 10.05 0.52
C GLY A 124 -9.72 9.43 -0.52
N ALA A 125 -10.14 9.36 -1.79
CA ALA A 125 -9.29 8.84 -2.87
C ALA A 125 -8.09 9.75 -3.16
N LEU A 126 -8.30 11.06 -3.12
CA LEU A 126 -7.25 12.06 -3.26
C LEU A 126 -6.27 12.00 -2.09
N VAL A 127 -6.75 11.99 -0.83
CA VAL A 127 -5.88 11.82 0.34
C VAL A 127 -5.06 10.54 0.19
N ALA A 128 -5.68 9.43 -0.18
CA ALA A 128 -4.98 8.17 -0.32
C ALA A 128 -3.83 8.25 -1.36
N SER A 129 -4.10 8.90 -2.49
CA SER A 129 -3.14 9.03 -3.60
C SER A 129 -2.02 10.02 -3.30
N LEU A 130 -2.37 11.21 -2.80
CA LEU A 130 -1.42 12.26 -2.48
C LEU A 130 -0.54 11.83 -1.29
N ALA A 131 -1.11 11.13 -0.30
CA ALA A 131 -0.36 10.61 0.85
C ALA A 131 0.67 9.57 0.41
N ALA A 132 0.29 8.62 -0.45
CA ALA A 132 1.22 7.63 -0.97
C ALA A 132 2.35 8.29 -1.78
N THR A 133 2.04 9.34 -2.54
CA THR A 133 3.02 10.10 -3.32
C THR A 133 4.00 10.85 -2.40
N GLU A 134 3.49 11.63 -1.45
CA GLU A 134 4.31 12.38 -0.50
C GLU A 134 5.14 11.47 0.40
N ALA A 135 4.57 10.35 0.85
CA ALA A 135 5.30 9.35 1.61
C ALA A 135 6.48 8.79 0.81
N SER A 136 6.26 8.51 -0.48
CA SER A 136 7.30 8.04 -1.40
C SER A 136 8.38 9.10 -1.62
N LEU A 137 7.98 10.35 -1.89
CA LEU A 137 8.92 11.47 -2.08
C LEU A 137 9.73 11.75 -0.81
N ALA A 138 9.08 11.78 0.36
CA ALA A 138 9.76 11.97 1.64
C ALA A 138 10.77 10.85 1.95
N ALA A 139 10.44 9.61 1.59
CA ALA A 139 11.34 8.48 1.79
C ALA A 139 12.51 8.47 0.79
N LEU A 140 12.25 8.82 -0.47
CA LEU A 140 13.27 8.86 -1.50
C LEU A 140 14.21 10.06 -1.29
N GLU A 141 13.74 11.29 -1.16
CA GLU A 141 14.63 12.47 -1.15
C GLU A 141 15.71 12.46 -0.06
N ASP A 142 15.46 11.87 1.13
CA ASP A 142 16.44 11.76 2.21
C ASP A 142 17.38 10.54 2.06
N PHE A 143 17.97 10.35 0.87
CA PHE A 143 18.89 9.24 0.59
C PHE A 143 20.19 9.27 1.40
N ARG A 144 20.55 10.45 1.93
CA ARG A 144 21.71 10.61 2.81
C ARG A 144 21.43 9.97 4.16
N ARG A 145 20.20 10.07 4.69
CA ARG A 145 19.78 9.43 5.95
C ARG A 145 18.56 8.52 5.69
N PRO A 146 18.75 7.32 5.09
CA PRO A 146 17.66 6.48 4.59
C PRO A 146 16.68 6.07 5.68
N LEU A 147 17.16 5.81 6.91
CA LEU A 147 16.28 5.49 8.04
C LEU A 147 15.31 6.64 8.36
N ARG A 148 15.80 7.89 8.35
CA ARG A 148 14.95 9.07 8.59
C ARG A 148 13.92 9.25 7.48
N GLY A 149 14.34 9.09 6.22
CA GLY A 149 13.44 9.13 5.06
C GLY A 149 12.33 8.09 5.19
N VAL A 150 12.68 6.83 5.45
CA VAL A 150 11.72 5.73 5.61
C VAL A 150 10.74 6.01 6.76
N ILE A 151 11.23 6.42 7.94
CA ILE A 151 10.37 6.75 9.09
C ILE A 151 9.42 7.90 8.75
N CYS A 152 9.91 8.95 8.09
CA CYS A 152 9.09 10.09 7.69
C CYS A 152 8.01 9.66 6.67
N GLY A 153 8.38 8.88 5.65
CA GLY A 153 7.44 8.37 4.66
C GLY A 153 6.36 7.49 5.27
N VAL A 154 6.73 6.57 6.17
CA VAL A 154 5.78 5.70 6.88
C VAL A 154 4.88 6.53 7.79
N ALA A 155 5.42 7.52 8.52
CA ALA A 155 4.62 8.41 9.37
C ALA A 155 3.56 9.17 8.55
N VAL A 156 3.94 9.74 7.39
CA VAL A 156 2.99 10.41 6.48
C VAL A 156 1.90 9.42 6.04
N ALA A 157 2.29 8.24 5.56
CA ALA A 157 1.33 7.23 5.09
C ALA A 157 0.37 6.76 6.19
N VAL A 158 0.86 6.56 7.42
CA VAL A 158 0.04 6.12 8.57
C VAL A 158 -0.88 7.23 9.04
N LEU A 159 -0.38 8.47 9.21
CA LEU A 159 -1.21 9.60 9.65
C LEU A 159 -2.33 9.92 8.65
N SER A 160 -2.03 9.90 7.35
CA SER A 160 -3.05 10.07 6.31
C SER A 160 -3.98 8.85 6.21
N GLY A 161 -3.49 7.64 6.42
CA GLY A 161 -4.32 6.44 6.49
C GLY A 161 -5.30 6.50 7.67
N LEU A 162 -4.85 6.98 8.84
CA LEU A 162 -5.68 7.17 10.02
C LEU A 162 -6.78 8.20 9.81
N SER A 163 -6.53 9.29 9.06
CA SER A 163 -7.58 10.27 8.75
C SER A 163 -8.65 9.71 7.80
N ILE A 164 -8.27 8.85 6.85
CA ILE A 164 -9.23 8.12 6.00
C ILE A 164 -10.03 7.13 6.88
N ALA A 165 -9.34 6.34 7.70
CA ALA A 165 -9.96 5.33 8.54
C ALA A 165 -10.94 5.94 9.57
N SER A 166 -10.62 7.11 10.13
CA SER A 166 -11.51 7.80 11.08
C SER A 166 -12.78 8.33 10.40
N PHE A 167 -12.67 8.84 9.16
CA PHE A 167 -13.82 9.36 8.41
C PHE A 167 -14.76 8.24 7.95
N PHE A 168 -14.19 7.18 7.38
CA PHE A 168 -14.94 6.06 6.80
C PHE A 168 -15.20 4.90 7.77
N GLY A 169 -14.79 5.03 9.04
CA GLY A 169 -14.99 4.04 10.11
C GLY A 169 -16.44 3.92 10.60
N THR A 170 -17.42 4.00 9.69
CA THR A 170 -18.84 3.84 10.01
C THR A 170 -19.32 2.42 9.69
N PRO A 171 -20.39 1.93 10.36
CA PRO A 171 -20.91 0.57 10.16
C PRO A 171 -21.23 0.27 8.68
N TRP A 172 -21.65 1.29 7.93
CA TRP A 172 -21.96 1.17 6.50
C TRP A 172 -20.78 0.69 5.66
N TYR A 173 -19.58 1.23 5.91
CA TYR A 173 -18.35 0.85 5.20
C TYR A 173 -17.68 -0.38 5.82
N MET A 174 -17.75 -0.54 7.14
CA MET A 174 -17.23 -1.72 7.86
C MET A 174 -17.95 -3.01 7.42
N LEU A 175 -19.28 -2.95 7.25
CA LEU A 175 -20.10 -4.07 6.77
C LEU A 175 -20.07 -4.23 5.23
N ARG A 176 -19.25 -3.44 4.52
CA ARG A 176 -19.14 -3.42 3.05
C ARG A 176 -20.45 -3.15 2.30
N MET A 177 -21.43 -2.49 2.94
CA MET A 177 -22.63 -2.02 2.23
C MET A 177 -22.30 -0.87 1.27
N GLY A 178 -21.31 -0.04 1.62
CA GLY A 178 -20.66 0.89 0.71
C GLY A 178 -19.24 0.44 0.36
N ALA A 179 -18.94 0.28 -0.93
CA ALA A 179 -17.56 0.07 -1.38
C ALA A 179 -16.84 1.41 -1.59
N PHE A 180 -15.61 1.52 -1.10
CA PHE A 180 -14.73 2.63 -1.46
C PHE A 180 -14.20 2.42 -2.88
N SER A 181 -14.73 3.17 -3.85
CA SER A 181 -14.32 3.06 -5.26
C SER A 181 -12.92 3.64 -5.54
N GLY A 182 -12.33 4.38 -4.59
CA GLY A 182 -11.05 5.06 -4.76
C GLY A 182 -9.82 4.15 -4.75
N VAL A 183 -9.96 2.83 -4.52
CA VAL A 183 -8.82 1.89 -4.41
C VAL A 183 -7.95 1.89 -5.67
N LYS A 184 -8.56 1.90 -6.86
CA LYS A 184 -7.80 1.90 -8.12
C LYS A 184 -7.01 3.20 -8.29
N ILE A 185 -7.62 4.33 -7.96
CA ILE A 185 -6.99 5.66 -8.03
C ILE A 185 -5.83 5.73 -7.03
N ALA A 186 -6.04 5.29 -5.79
CA ALA A 186 -5.02 5.25 -4.73
C ALA A 186 -3.78 4.39 -5.07
N LEU A 187 -3.92 3.44 -6.00
CA LEU A 187 -2.83 2.58 -6.44
C LEU A 187 -2.14 3.09 -7.72
N LEU A 188 -2.90 3.65 -8.67
CA LEU A 188 -2.39 4.05 -9.98
C LEU A 188 -1.92 5.51 -10.03
N LEU A 189 -2.55 6.39 -9.27
CA LEU A 189 -2.25 7.82 -9.29
C LEU A 189 -0.89 8.16 -8.67
N PRO A 190 -0.42 7.51 -7.58
CA PRO A 190 0.87 7.86 -6.99
C PRO A 190 2.10 7.62 -7.89
N PRO A 191 2.22 6.47 -8.59
CA PRO A 191 3.28 6.29 -9.59
C PRO A 191 3.25 7.36 -10.68
N LEU A 192 2.05 7.73 -11.14
CA LEU A 192 1.87 8.76 -12.18
C LEU A 192 2.32 10.14 -11.70
N ILE A 193 1.91 10.56 -10.50
CA ILE A 193 2.33 11.86 -9.94
C ILE A 193 3.84 11.87 -9.71
N LEU A 194 4.42 10.76 -9.23
CA LEU A 194 5.87 10.66 -9.04
C LEU A 194 6.62 10.80 -10.37
N LEU A 195 6.16 10.13 -11.43
CA LEU A 195 6.73 10.24 -12.77
C LEU A 195 6.68 11.69 -13.28
N LEU A 196 5.53 12.35 -13.15
CA LEU A 196 5.37 13.76 -13.55
C LEU A 196 6.28 14.69 -12.76
N HIS A 197 6.47 14.43 -11.46
CA HIS A 197 7.39 15.18 -10.62
C HIS A 197 8.84 15.04 -11.09
N ASP A 198 9.25 13.83 -11.46
CA ASP A 198 10.62 13.51 -11.88
C ASP A 198 10.97 14.12 -13.24
N LEU A 199 10.02 14.08 -14.18
CA LEU A 199 10.13 14.74 -15.48
C LEU A 199 10.25 16.26 -15.32
N LYS A 200 9.45 16.88 -14.44
CA LYS A 200 9.47 18.33 -14.24
C LYS A 200 10.77 18.82 -13.59
N ARG A 201 11.32 18.09 -12.63
CA ARG A 201 12.56 18.47 -11.93
C ARG A 201 13.83 18.29 -12.77
N ARG A 202 13.73 17.86 -14.03
CA ARG A 202 14.88 17.64 -14.92
C ARG A 202 15.99 16.83 -14.23
N VAL A 203 15.60 15.76 -13.51
CA VAL A 203 16.55 14.68 -13.21
C VAL A 203 17.05 14.04 -14.53
N HIS A 204 16.36 14.34 -15.64
CA HIS A 204 16.78 14.11 -17.01
C HIS A 204 17.17 15.43 -17.70
N PRO A 205 18.22 15.44 -18.53
CA PRO A 205 18.53 16.56 -19.43
C PRO A 205 17.46 16.79 -20.52
N GLU A 206 16.47 15.91 -20.66
CA GLU A 206 15.66 15.78 -21.88
C GLU A 206 14.16 15.83 -21.64
N SER A 207 13.42 16.33 -22.64
CA SER A 207 11.97 16.57 -22.56
C SER A 207 11.14 15.30 -22.80
N LEU A 208 9.88 15.32 -22.37
CA LEU A 208 8.88 14.26 -22.61
C LEU A 208 8.80 13.79 -24.07
N ILE A 209 8.96 14.72 -25.02
CA ILE A 209 8.95 14.42 -26.46
C ILE A 209 10.23 13.69 -26.87
N GLN A 210 11.37 14.03 -26.28
CA GLN A 210 12.65 13.37 -26.56
C GLN A 210 12.72 11.96 -25.98
N VAL A 211 12.13 11.71 -24.81
CA VAL A 211 11.99 10.34 -24.24
C VAL A 211 11.08 9.49 -25.13
N LEU A 212 9.95 10.04 -25.59
CA LEU A 212 9.00 9.30 -26.44
C LEU A 212 9.51 9.08 -27.88
N SER A 213 10.45 9.90 -28.34
CA SER A 213 11.02 9.84 -29.70
C SER A 213 12.32 9.02 -29.78
N ARG A 214 12.86 8.56 -28.64
CA ARG A 214 14.02 7.66 -28.63
C ARG A 214 13.58 6.23 -28.93
N PRO A 215 14.41 5.42 -29.61
CA PRO A 215 14.21 3.98 -29.63
C PRO A 215 14.16 3.51 -28.17
N PRO A 216 13.10 2.79 -27.73
CA PRO A 216 12.93 2.48 -26.33
C PRO A 216 14.14 1.66 -25.86
N VAL A 217 14.87 2.19 -24.87
CA VAL A 217 15.97 1.45 -24.25
C VAL A 217 15.37 0.17 -23.68
N TRP A 218 15.98 -0.99 -23.95
CA TRP A 218 15.44 -2.29 -23.57
C TRP A 218 15.03 -2.37 -22.09
N GLY A 219 15.65 -1.59 -21.20
CA GLY A 219 15.26 -1.55 -19.79
C GLY A 219 14.07 -0.62 -19.45
N GLU A 220 13.76 0.41 -20.23
CA GLU A 220 12.50 1.18 -20.10
C GLU A 220 11.33 0.35 -20.62
N LEU A 221 11.52 -0.35 -21.74
CA LEU A 221 10.52 -1.27 -22.28
C LEU A 221 10.33 -2.49 -21.38
N ALA A 222 11.40 -3.01 -20.78
CA ALA A 222 11.32 -4.05 -19.76
C ALA A 222 10.68 -3.53 -18.47
N LEU A 223 10.88 -2.27 -18.08
CA LEU A 223 10.21 -1.67 -16.92
C LEU A 223 8.71 -1.53 -17.15
N VAL A 224 8.31 -0.94 -18.28
CA VAL A 224 6.90 -0.82 -18.67
C VAL A 224 6.30 -2.21 -18.82
N GLY A 225 7.02 -3.16 -19.41
CA GLY A 225 6.63 -4.56 -19.52
C GLY A 225 6.47 -5.26 -18.17
N VAL A 226 7.39 -5.06 -17.22
CA VAL A 226 7.33 -5.64 -15.87
C VAL A 226 6.24 -4.99 -15.04
N LEU A 227 6.05 -3.66 -15.14
CA LEU A 227 4.96 -2.95 -14.48
C LEU A 227 3.60 -3.32 -15.07
N ALA A 228 3.50 -3.45 -16.39
CA ALA A 228 2.30 -3.89 -17.10
C ALA A 228 2.01 -5.37 -16.82
N ALA A 229 3.03 -6.23 -16.75
CA ALA A 229 2.88 -7.62 -16.35
C ALA A 229 2.49 -7.74 -14.87
N ALA A 230 3.08 -6.94 -13.97
CA ALA A 230 2.71 -6.91 -12.56
C ALA A 230 1.29 -6.36 -12.36
N ALA A 231 0.90 -5.33 -13.10
CA ALA A 231 -0.46 -4.78 -13.14
C ALA A 231 -1.45 -5.78 -13.75
N GLY A 232 -1.05 -6.48 -14.82
CA GLY A 232 -1.81 -7.54 -15.47
C GLY A 232 -2.00 -8.74 -14.54
N VAL A 233 -0.96 -9.22 -13.88
CA VAL A 233 -1.04 -10.26 -12.85
C VAL A 233 -1.90 -9.79 -11.67
N MET A 234 -1.83 -8.53 -11.26
CA MET A 234 -2.75 -7.98 -10.25
C MET A 234 -4.21 -7.95 -10.71
N ALA A 235 -4.46 -7.58 -11.97
CA ALA A 235 -5.79 -7.51 -12.55
C ALA A 235 -6.39 -8.91 -12.73
N LEU A 236 -5.59 -9.86 -13.23
CA LEU A 236 -5.93 -11.28 -13.34
C LEU A 236 -6.15 -11.92 -11.96
N ARG A 237 -5.41 -11.48 -10.93
CA ARG A 237 -5.64 -11.84 -9.51
C ARG A 237 -6.91 -11.24 -8.89
N SER A 238 -7.59 -10.30 -9.55
CA SER A 238 -8.85 -9.73 -9.05
C SER A 238 -10.07 -10.63 -9.30
N GLY A 239 -9.93 -11.62 -10.19
CA GLY A 239 -10.92 -12.68 -10.41
C GLY A 239 -10.76 -13.80 -9.38
N ASN A 240 -11.88 -14.32 -8.87
CA ASN A 240 -12.02 -15.20 -7.71
C ASN A 240 -11.41 -16.62 -7.84
N VAL A 241 -10.41 -16.83 -8.70
CA VAL A 241 -9.67 -18.08 -8.90
C VAL A 241 -8.22 -17.75 -9.25
N SER A 242 -7.36 -17.69 -8.24
CA SER A 242 -5.93 -17.45 -8.44
C SER A 242 -5.16 -18.76 -8.33
N PHE A 243 -4.51 -19.18 -9.42
CA PHE A 243 -3.49 -20.22 -9.45
C PHE A 243 -2.27 -19.71 -8.66
N VAL A 244 -2.20 -20.01 -7.37
CA VAL A 244 -1.09 -19.61 -6.50
C VAL A 244 -0.15 -20.81 -6.35
N PRO A 245 1.15 -20.68 -6.67
CA PRO A 245 2.11 -21.76 -6.43
C PRO A 245 2.08 -22.21 -4.97
N GLY A 246 2.10 -23.52 -4.71
CA GLY A 246 1.99 -24.08 -3.35
C GLY A 246 3.06 -23.56 -2.38
N TRP A 247 4.27 -23.26 -2.87
CA TRP A 247 5.33 -22.65 -2.07
C TRP A 247 4.97 -21.24 -1.58
N GLU A 248 4.28 -20.45 -2.39
CA GLU A 248 3.85 -19.11 -2.01
C GLU A 248 2.81 -19.20 -0.89
N ILE A 249 1.86 -20.14 -0.98
CA ILE A 249 0.86 -20.41 0.08
C ILE A 249 1.55 -20.77 1.39
N ARG A 250 2.52 -21.69 1.36
CA ARG A 250 3.24 -22.16 2.55
C ARG A 250 4.11 -21.08 3.18
N PHE A 251 4.78 -20.25 2.37
CA PHE A 251 5.51 -19.08 2.85
C PHE A 251 4.57 -18.06 3.50
N ARG A 252 3.38 -17.85 2.91
CA ARG A 252 2.36 -16.94 3.46
C ARG A 252 1.81 -17.44 4.79
N GLU A 253 1.60 -18.75 4.94
CA GLU A 253 1.16 -19.39 6.19
C GLU A 253 2.25 -19.32 7.28
N PHE A 254 3.52 -19.57 6.92
CA PHE A 254 4.65 -19.39 7.83
C PHE A 254 4.74 -17.95 8.36
N LEU A 255 4.64 -16.95 7.47
CA LEU A 255 4.66 -15.55 7.88
C LEU A 255 3.44 -15.18 8.75
N GLU A 256 2.27 -15.76 8.51
CA GLU A 256 1.08 -15.51 9.34
C GLU A 256 1.24 -16.10 10.74
N GLN A 257 1.79 -17.31 10.85
CA GLN A 257 2.08 -17.95 12.13
C GLN A 257 3.15 -17.19 12.93
N LEU A 258 4.17 -16.66 12.25
CA LEU A 258 5.26 -15.93 12.88
C LEU A 258 4.88 -14.50 13.28
N LEU A 259 4.11 -13.79 12.44
CA LEU A 259 3.93 -12.34 12.54
C LEU A 259 2.53 -11.90 12.97
N ILE A 260 1.60 -12.82 13.24
CA ILE A 260 0.20 -12.59 13.64
C ILE A 260 -0.65 -11.92 12.54
N ALA A 261 -0.17 -10.81 11.98
CA ALA A 261 -0.75 -10.09 10.85
C ALA A 261 0.16 -10.23 9.63
N ARG A 262 -0.32 -10.98 8.63
CA ARG A 262 0.44 -11.25 7.41
C ARG A 262 0.78 -9.96 6.64
N PRO A 263 2.07 -9.69 6.35
CA PRO A 263 2.49 -8.60 5.49
C PRO A 263 2.09 -8.84 4.03
N ARG A 264 1.79 -7.77 3.29
CA ARG A 264 1.37 -7.89 1.89
C ARG A 264 2.56 -8.28 1.03
N THR A 265 2.41 -9.35 0.25
CA THR A 265 3.44 -9.89 -0.66
C THR A 265 4.06 -8.80 -1.56
N LYS A 266 3.27 -7.81 -1.97
CA LYS A 266 3.71 -6.69 -2.81
C LYS A 266 4.70 -5.75 -2.10
N GLU A 267 4.59 -5.59 -0.79
CA GLU A 267 5.48 -4.76 0.04
C GLU A 267 6.83 -5.46 0.25
N ILE A 268 6.79 -6.78 0.51
CA ILE A 268 7.98 -7.60 0.82
C ILE A 268 8.85 -7.85 -0.41
N PHE A 269 8.24 -8.15 -1.56
CA PHE A 269 8.97 -8.60 -2.74
C PHE A 269 9.30 -7.49 -3.74
N ALA A 270 8.55 -6.38 -3.73
CA ALA A 270 8.74 -5.30 -4.71
C ALA A 270 8.92 -3.94 -4.04
N GLY A 271 7.96 -3.52 -3.21
CA GLY A 271 7.91 -2.16 -2.68
C GLY A 271 9.15 -1.72 -1.88
N TYR A 272 9.34 -2.30 -0.69
CA TYR A 272 10.46 -1.93 0.18
C TYR A 272 11.83 -2.36 -0.37
N PRO A 273 11.99 -3.53 -1.04
CA PRO A 273 13.23 -3.84 -1.72
C PRO A 273 13.62 -2.81 -2.77
N ALA A 274 12.67 -2.33 -3.58
CA ALA A 274 12.96 -1.26 -4.55
C ALA A 274 13.43 0.03 -3.87
N LEU A 275 12.85 0.39 -2.71
CA LEU A 275 13.29 1.54 -1.93
C LEU A 275 14.75 1.38 -1.42
N VAL A 276 15.11 0.20 -0.91
CA VAL A 276 16.48 -0.06 -0.43
C VAL A 276 17.48 -0.07 -1.59
N LEU A 277 17.13 -0.71 -2.70
CA LEU A 277 17.96 -0.72 -3.92
C LEU A 277 18.15 0.70 -4.45
N TRP A 278 17.11 1.53 -4.41
CA TRP A 278 17.22 2.94 -4.80
C TRP A 278 18.29 3.69 -3.97
N PHE A 279 18.34 3.50 -2.65
CA PHE A 279 19.36 4.13 -1.82
C PHE A 279 20.77 3.72 -2.23
N VAL A 280 20.99 2.44 -2.54
CA VAL A 280 22.29 1.91 -2.97
C VAL A 280 22.70 2.47 -4.32
N VAL A 281 21.80 2.39 -5.31
CA VAL A 281 22.03 2.87 -6.69
C VAL A 281 22.32 4.38 -6.69
N ARG A 282 21.58 5.15 -5.88
CA ARG A 282 21.80 6.60 -5.75
C ARG A 282 23.11 6.96 -5.05
N ARG A 283 23.49 6.23 -3.99
CA ARG A 283 24.74 6.49 -3.23
C ARG A 283 26.00 6.09 -3.99
N LYS A 284 25.98 4.96 -4.72
CA LYS A 284 27.12 4.50 -5.51
C LYS A 284 27.22 5.14 -6.89
N ASP A 285 26.22 5.95 -7.24
CA ASP A 285 26.04 6.61 -8.53
C ASP A 285 26.06 5.66 -9.75
N ILE A 286 25.58 4.43 -9.57
CA ILE A 286 25.51 3.40 -10.62
C ILE A 286 24.14 3.48 -11.32
N TRP A 287 24.03 2.91 -12.53
CA TRP A 287 22.76 2.71 -13.27
C TRP A 287 21.83 3.94 -13.27
N ARG A 288 22.37 5.09 -13.72
CA ARG A 288 21.65 6.37 -13.75
C ARG A 288 20.33 6.28 -14.53
N GLU A 289 20.32 5.52 -15.62
CA GLU A 289 19.18 5.30 -16.52
C GLU A 289 18.04 4.48 -15.87
N TYR A 290 18.34 3.57 -14.94
CA TYR A 290 17.34 2.68 -14.33
C TYR A 290 16.84 3.14 -12.95
N ARG A 291 17.19 4.35 -12.51
CA ARG A 291 16.81 4.86 -11.18
C ARG A 291 15.31 4.96 -11.00
N GLU A 292 14.59 5.27 -12.07
CA GLU A 292 13.15 5.50 -12.05
C GLU A 292 12.38 4.22 -11.74
N VAL A 293 12.86 3.07 -12.22
CA VAL A 293 12.33 1.74 -11.91
C VAL A 293 12.19 1.56 -10.40
N PHE A 294 13.26 1.87 -9.67
CA PHE A 294 13.30 1.68 -8.22
C PHE A 294 12.46 2.72 -7.48
N ARG A 295 12.36 3.95 -8.01
CA ARG A 295 11.48 4.99 -7.47
C ARG A 295 10.01 4.63 -7.63
N LEU A 296 9.60 4.20 -8.83
CA LEU A 296 8.25 3.73 -9.11
C LEU A 296 7.93 2.47 -8.29
N GLY A 297 8.88 1.53 -8.18
CA GLY A 297 8.74 0.36 -7.32
C GLY A 297 8.50 0.73 -5.86
N ALA A 298 9.22 1.73 -5.33
CA ALA A 298 9.03 2.22 -3.96
C ALA A 298 7.62 2.79 -3.72
N THR A 299 6.99 3.40 -4.72
CA THR A 299 5.59 3.89 -4.58
C THR A 299 4.61 2.77 -4.25
N LEU A 300 4.84 1.55 -4.75
CA LEU A 300 3.98 0.41 -4.47
C LEU A 300 3.93 0.07 -2.97
N ALA A 301 5.04 0.29 -2.25
CA ALA A 301 5.07 0.09 -0.80
C ALA A 301 4.10 1.06 -0.11
N PHE A 302 4.27 2.36 -0.33
CA PHE A 302 3.49 3.39 0.33
C PHE A 302 2.02 3.41 -0.12
N SER A 303 1.74 3.16 -1.41
CA SER A 303 0.39 2.95 -1.91
C SER A 303 -0.29 1.75 -1.22
N SER A 304 0.46 0.66 -0.98
CA SER A 304 -0.08 -0.50 -0.26
C SER A 304 -0.33 -0.21 1.22
N VAL A 305 0.55 0.55 1.89
CA VAL A 305 0.34 0.99 3.28
C VAL A 305 -0.95 1.80 3.37
N VAL A 306 -1.09 2.87 2.58
CA VAL A 306 -2.28 3.73 2.61
C VAL A 306 -3.54 2.95 2.24
N ASN A 307 -3.46 2.08 1.21
CA ASN A 307 -4.58 1.22 0.84
C ASN A 307 -4.97 0.21 1.95
N SER A 308 -4.08 -0.13 2.88
CA SER A 308 -4.45 -0.97 4.03
C SER A 308 -5.47 -0.28 4.93
N PHE A 309 -5.39 1.05 5.07
CA PHE A 309 -6.35 1.86 5.84
C PHE A 309 -7.69 2.05 5.12
N CYS A 310 -7.74 1.85 3.79
CA CYS A 310 -9.00 1.86 3.03
C CYS A 310 -9.82 0.56 3.20
N HIS A 311 -9.32 -0.43 3.93
CA HIS A 311 -10.07 -1.65 4.27
C HIS A 311 -10.74 -1.54 5.63
N PHE A 312 -11.83 -0.79 5.67
CA PHE A 312 -12.55 -0.42 6.91
C PHE A 312 -13.10 -1.59 7.74
N HIS A 313 -13.20 -2.78 7.15
CA HIS A 313 -13.64 -4.01 7.82
C HIS A 313 -12.53 -4.71 8.61
N THR A 314 -11.27 -4.26 8.49
CA THR A 314 -10.14 -4.82 9.24
C THR A 314 -9.91 -4.00 10.50
N HIS A 315 -9.68 -4.66 11.64
CA HIS A 315 -9.34 -3.96 12.89
C HIS A 315 -8.10 -3.08 12.74
N LEU A 316 -8.15 -1.87 13.32
CA LEU A 316 -7.08 -0.87 13.20
C LEU A 316 -5.73 -1.40 13.69
N LEU A 317 -5.70 -2.07 14.85
CA LEU A 317 -4.48 -2.68 15.39
C LEU A 317 -3.89 -3.71 14.41
N PHE A 318 -4.73 -4.48 13.73
CA PHE A 318 -4.28 -5.46 12.74
C PHE A 318 -3.70 -4.78 11.49
N ILE A 319 -4.24 -3.63 11.08
CA ILE A 319 -3.68 -2.81 10.01
C ILE A 319 -2.30 -2.30 10.43
N LEU A 320 -2.14 -1.74 11.63
CA LEU A 320 -0.87 -1.21 12.13
C LEU A 320 0.21 -2.30 12.22
N LEU A 321 -0.13 -3.47 12.77
CA LEU A 321 0.76 -4.63 12.81
C LEU A 321 1.18 -5.06 11.40
N ARG A 322 0.25 -5.08 10.45
CA ARG A 322 0.57 -5.39 9.04
C ARG A 322 1.55 -4.38 8.45
N VAL A 323 1.37 -3.08 8.69
CA VAL A 323 2.31 -2.05 8.21
C VAL A 323 3.68 -2.24 8.83
N PHE A 324 3.75 -2.48 10.15
CA PHE A 324 5.01 -2.72 10.86
C PHE A 324 5.74 -3.95 10.34
N ASN A 325 5.04 -5.09 10.24
CA ASN A 325 5.58 -6.34 9.73
C ASN A 325 6.03 -6.22 8.27
N GLY A 326 5.25 -5.51 7.45
CA GLY A 326 5.58 -5.26 6.04
C GLY A 326 6.85 -4.44 5.88
N LEU A 327 6.99 -3.39 6.68
CA LEU A 327 8.20 -2.57 6.73
C LEU A 327 9.42 -3.38 7.18
N LEU A 328 9.32 -4.08 8.31
CA LEU A 328 10.44 -4.84 8.88
C LEU A 328 10.93 -5.93 7.90
N THR A 329 10.01 -6.79 7.45
CA THR A 329 10.35 -7.88 6.52
C THR A 329 10.82 -7.36 5.17
N GLY A 330 10.19 -6.30 4.65
CA GLY A 330 10.57 -5.68 3.38
C GLY A 330 11.95 -5.02 3.42
N LEU A 331 12.33 -4.39 4.54
CA LEU A 331 13.67 -3.82 4.72
C LEU A 331 14.74 -4.91 4.86
N ILE A 332 14.43 -6.03 5.53
CA ILE A 332 15.35 -7.18 5.64
C ILE A 332 15.61 -7.76 4.24
N VAL A 333 14.54 -8.09 3.50
CA VAL A 333 14.66 -8.62 2.12
C VAL A 333 15.38 -7.62 1.22
N GLY A 334 15.03 -6.34 1.29
CA GLY A 334 15.69 -5.28 0.53
C GLY A 334 17.17 -5.16 0.84
N SER A 335 17.57 -5.30 2.11
CA SER A 335 18.98 -5.26 2.53
C SER A 335 19.76 -6.48 2.03
N ILE A 336 19.16 -7.67 2.03
CA ILE A 336 19.76 -8.89 1.45
C ILE A 336 19.97 -8.69 -0.06
N MET A 337 18.95 -8.20 -0.77
CA MET A 337 19.05 -7.91 -2.21
C MET A 337 20.12 -6.85 -2.51
N ALA A 338 20.20 -5.80 -1.68
CA ALA A 338 21.23 -4.79 -1.78
C ALA A 338 22.64 -5.36 -1.54
N ALA A 339 22.82 -6.26 -0.57
CA ALA A 339 24.09 -6.93 -0.32
C ALA A 339 24.49 -7.80 -1.53
N VAL A 340 23.58 -8.61 -2.06
CA VAL A 340 23.81 -9.41 -3.28
C VAL A 340 24.19 -8.50 -4.45
N LEU A 341 23.49 -7.38 -4.65
CA LEU A 341 23.82 -6.43 -5.70
C LEU A 341 25.24 -5.87 -5.53
N VAL A 342 25.59 -5.47 -4.31
CA VAL A 342 26.87 -4.83 -4.00
C VAL A 342 28.06 -5.79 -4.07
N PHE A 343 27.92 -7.00 -3.54
CA PHE A 343 29.02 -7.93 -3.38
C PHE A 343 29.17 -8.94 -4.52
N LEU A 344 28.08 -9.27 -5.23
CA LEU A 344 28.10 -10.27 -6.31
C LEU A 344 27.93 -9.62 -7.68
N VAL A 345 26.88 -8.82 -7.87
CA VAL A 345 26.49 -8.32 -9.19
C VAL A 345 27.42 -7.23 -9.69
N ILE A 346 27.71 -6.20 -8.89
CA ILE A 346 28.59 -5.10 -9.31
C ILE A 346 30.01 -5.60 -9.64
N PRO A 347 30.65 -6.46 -8.82
CA PRO A 347 31.98 -6.98 -9.15
C PRO A 347 31.98 -7.88 -10.39
N ALA A 348 30.96 -8.73 -10.54
CA ALA A 348 30.81 -9.57 -11.73
C ALA A 348 30.62 -8.73 -13.00
N TRP A 349 29.77 -7.70 -12.94
CA TRP A 349 29.52 -6.77 -14.05
C TRP A 349 30.79 -6.04 -14.48
N ARG A 350 31.58 -5.53 -13.52
CA ARG A 350 32.85 -4.87 -13.79
C ARG A 350 33.88 -5.81 -14.41
N ARG A 351 33.94 -7.08 -13.94
CA ARG A 351 34.79 -8.11 -14.56
C ARG A 351 34.39 -8.40 -15.99
N TRP A 352 33.08 -8.50 -16.25
CA TRP A 352 32.56 -8.74 -17.60
C TRP A 352 32.84 -7.57 -18.56
N GLN A 353 32.63 -6.32 -18.13
CA GLN A 353 32.99 -5.16 -18.93
C GLN A 353 34.50 -5.08 -19.22
N GLY A 354 35.35 -5.48 -18.27
CA GLY A 354 36.80 -5.56 -18.47
C GLY A 354 37.23 -6.65 -19.46
N VAL A 355 36.46 -7.73 -19.59
CA VAL A 355 36.74 -8.83 -20.55
C VAL A 355 36.21 -8.51 -21.95
N VAL A 356 35.19 -7.66 -22.08
CA VAL A 356 34.64 -7.24 -23.39
C VAL A 356 35.40 -6.03 -23.97
N ALA A 357 36.08 -5.26 -23.13
CA ALA A 357 36.84 -4.07 -23.53
C ALA A 357 38.35 -4.31 -23.74
N GLY A 358 38.85 -5.51 -23.44
CA GLY A 358 40.20 -5.97 -23.76
C GLY A 358 40.14 -7.04 -24.84
#